data_AF-A0A1V4DHE3-F1
#
_entry.id   AF-A0A1V4DHE3-F1
#
_cell.length_a   1.000
_cell.length_b   1.000
_cell.length_c   1.000
_cell.angle_alpha   90.00
_cell.angle_beta   90.00
_cell.angle_gamma   90.00
#
_symmetry.space_group_name_H-M   'P 1'
#
loop_
_entity.id
_entity.type
_entity.pdbx_description
1 polymer ?
#
loop_
_entity_poly.entity_id
_entity_poly.type
_entity_poly.pdbx_seq_one_letter_code
_entity_poly.pdbx_strand_id
1 'polypeptide(L)'
;MPLTILSSPFIKIAACLPIISLFLMILTPKIGLGIFIASIFFNVVFYLIYKAKLEMELIMLSYFVQTIGISVKVSKLSFIEDKIRPLINPLKSVLKYGFFFRIKSGSEVEVLIESISAMFLLPFVSFQLVDKKFRQHQDELQELCLLLGKLDANCGVLNFRQMNEGDWCKPDFSNETAIEVKSLIHPLIQRPVANSFDCHKTVLITGSNASGKST
;
A
#
# COMPACT_ATOMS: atom_id res chain seq x y z
N MET A 1 -9.63 17.21 -13.30
CA MET A 1 -11.07 17.51 -13.19
C MET A 1 -11.78 16.73 -12.06
N PRO A 2 -11.56 15.41 -11.84
CA PRO A 2 -12.21 14.70 -10.72
C PRO A 2 -11.59 15.01 -9.35
N LEU A 3 -10.26 15.14 -9.26
CA LEU A 3 -9.56 15.52 -8.02
C LEU A 3 -9.92 16.91 -7.48
N THR A 4 -10.17 17.89 -8.36
CA THR A 4 -10.57 19.25 -7.97
C THR A 4 -11.91 19.27 -7.23
N ILE A 5 -12.85 18.41 -7.67
CA ILE A 5 -14.15 18.23 -7.01
C ILE A 5 -13.95 17.63 -5.63
N LEU A 6 -13.04 16.65 -5.51
CA LEU A 6 -12.66 16.08 -4.21
C LEU A 6 -11.84 17.00 -3.34
N SER A 7 -11.19 18.04 -3.83
CA SER A 7 -10.53 19.01 -2.96
C SER A 7 -11.46 20.11 -2.43
N SER A 8 -12.68 20.18 -2.97
CA SER A 8 -13.57 21.30 -2.71
C SER A 8 -14.25 21.21 -1.34
N PRO A 9 -14.49 22.36 -0.68
CA PRO A 9 -15.26 22.41 0.56
C PRO A 9 -16.71 21.93 0.38
N PHE A 10 -17.20 21.88 -0.86
CA PHE A 10 -18.54 21.43 -1.21
C PHE A 10 -18.88 20.03 -0.68
N ILE A 11 -17.95 19.07 -0.77
CA ILE A 11 -18.23 17.69 -0.31
C ILE A 11 -18.52 17.65 1.19
N LYS A 12 -17.77 18.41 2.00
CA LYS A 12 -18.01 18.48 3.44
C LYS A 12 -19.36 19.14 3.75
N ILE A 13 -19.72 20.19 3.01
CA ILE A 13 -21.01 20.87 3.18
C ILE A 13 -22.15 19.92 2.81
N ALA A 14 -22.07 19.26 1.66
CA ALA A 14 -23.05 18.26 1.21
C ALA A 14 -23.17 17.08 2.19
N ALA A 15 -22.05 16.60 2.73
CA ALA A 15 -22.03 15.55 3.76
C ALA A 15 -22.72 15.96 5.07
N CYS A 16 -22.61 17.23 5.48
CA CYS A 16 -23.24 17.74 6.69
C CYS A 16 -24.71 18.14 6.49
N LEU A 17 -25.16 18.35 5.26
CA LEU A 17 -26.50 18.85 4.95
C LEU A 17 -27.65 17.97 5.51
N PRO A 18 -27.60 16.63 5.42
CA PRO A 18 -28.62 15.79 6.07
C PRO A 18 -28.67 16.00 7.60
N ILE A 19 -27.52 16.18 8.25
CA ILE A 19 -27.45 16.40 9.70
C ILE A 19 -28.02 17.77 10.08
N ILE A 20 -27.69 18.81 9.31
CA ILE A 20 -28.23 20.17 9.50
C ILE A 20 -29.75 20.15 9.32
N SER A 21 -30.25 19.42 8.32
CA SER A 21 -31.69 19.32 8.06
C SER A 21 -32.47 18.58 9.15
N LEU A 22 -31.86 17.60 9.84
CA LEU A 22 -32.43 16.97 11.02
C LEU A 22 -32.64 17.99 12.17
N PHE A 23 -31.69 18.91 12.37
CA PHE A 23 -31.84 19.97 13.36
C PHE A 23 -32.93 20.99 12.95
N LEU A 24 -32.98 21.36 11.67
CA LEU A 24 -34.02 22.24 11.12
C LEU A 24 -35.44 21.66 11.25
N MET A 25 -35.56 20.33 11.27
CA MET A 25 -36.84 19.65 11.46
C MET A 25 -37.48 19.93 12.82
N ILE A 26 -36.68 20.24 13.85
CA ILE A 26 -37.16 20.62 15.19
C ILE A 26 -37.85 21.99 15.15
N LEU A 27 -37.30 22.92 14.37
CA LEU A 27 -37.81 24.30 14.24
C LEU A 27 -38.95 24.39 13.22
N THR A 28 -38.79 23.71 12.08
CA THR A 28 -39.69 23.78 10.93
C THR A 28 -39.86 22.40 10.29
N PRO A 29 -40.75 21.53 10.83
CA PRO A 29 -40.80 20.11 10.44
C PRO A 29 -40.95 19.85 8.95
N LYS A 30 -41.85 20.57 8.26
CA LYS A 30 -42.10 20.38 6.82
C LYS A 30 -40.89 20.73 5.96
N ILE A 31 -40.24 21.86 6.26
CA ILE A 31 -39.07 22.36 5.51
C ILE A 31 -37.87 21.46 5.79
N GLY A 32 -37.62 21.13 7.07
CA GLY A 32 -36.53 20.23 7.48
C GLY A 32 -36.62 18.86 6.80
N LEU A 33 -37.81 18.25 6.78
CA LEU A 33 -38.03 16.98 6.11
C LEU A 33 -37.76 17.04 4.59
N GLY A 34 -38.23 18.11 3.93
CA GLY A 34 -37.97 18.32 2.50
C GLY A 34 -36.48 18.42 2.16
N ILE A 35 -35.74 19.21 2.95
CA ILE A 35 -34.28 19.36 2.78
C ILE A 35 -33.56 18.04 3.08
N PHE A 36 -33.98 17.30 4.11
CA PHE A 36 -33.40 16.01 4.47
C PHE A 36 -33.49 15.02 3.32
N ILE A 37 -34.69 14.81 2.78
CA ILE A 37 -34.92 13.89 1.65
C ILE A 37 -34.11 14.33 0.42
N ALA A 38 -34.17 15.61 0.07
CA ALA A 38 -33.43 16.14 -1.08
C ALA A 38 -31.91 15.98 -0.93
N SER A 39 -31.38 16.21 0.28
CA SER A 39 -29.94 16.10 0.56
C SER A 39 -29.44 14.66 0.46
N ILE A 40 -30.20 13.69 1.01
CA ILE A 40 -29.87 12.27 0.89
C ILE A 40 -29.91 11.83 -0.57
N PHE A 41 -30.98 12.19 -1.29
CA PHE A 41 -31.12 11.83 -2.70
C PHE A 41 -29.96 12.38 -3.53
N PHE A 42 -29.62 13.66 -3.36
CA PHE A 42 -28.48 14.27 -4.01
C PHE A 42 -27.16 13.56 -3.67
N ASN A 43 -26.90 13.29 -2.39
CA ASN A 43 -25.67 12.65 -1.94
C ASN A 43 -25.51 11.23 -2.51
N VAL A 44 -26.58 10.44 -2.54
CA VAL A 44 -26.55 9.08 -3.11
C VAL A 44 -26.26 9.12 -4.61
N VAL A 45 -26.98 9.97 -5.38
CA VAL A 45 -26.74 10.12 -6.82
C VAL A 45 -25.32 10.60 -7.10
N PHE A 46 -24.85 11.60 -6.34
CA PHE A 46 -23.49 12.10 -6.43
C PHE A 46 -22.47 10.99 -6.14
N TYR A 47 -22.67 10.23 -5.06
CA TYR A 47 -21.80 9.12 -4.70
C TYR A 47 -21.68 8.09 -5.82
N LEU A 48 -22.81 7.65 -6.40
CA LEU A 48 -22.80 6.64 -7.46
C LEU A 48 -22.04 7.12 -8.71
N ILE A 49 -22.24 8.37 -9.12
CA ILE A 49 -21.58 8.94 -10.30
C ILE A 49 -20.07 9.10 -10.07
N TYR A 50 -19.67 9.62 -8.90
CA TYR A 50 -18.28 9.98 -8.64
C TYR A 50 -17.44 8.82 -8.13
N LYS A 51 -18.03 7.82 -7.48
CA LYS A 51 -17.30 6.62 -7.02
C LYS A 51 -16.64 5.93 -8.20
N ALA A 52 -17.37 5.75 -9.31
CA ALA A 52 -16.82 5.14 -10.54
C ALA A 52 -15.69 5.99 -11.16
N LYS A 53 -15.80 7.33 -11.09
CA LYS A 53 -14.77 8.23 -11.63
C LYS A 53 -13.49 8.28 -10.81
N LEU A 54 -13.55 7.91 -9.54
CA LEU A 54 -12.48 8.05 -8.55
C LEU A 54 -12.00 6.70 -8.01
N GLU A 55 -12.40 5.62 -8.67
CA GLU A 55 -12.16 4.27 -8.19
C GLU A 55 -10.67 4.01 -8.00
N MET A 56 -9.85 4.38 -9.00
CA MET A 56 -8.40 4.22 -8.92
C MET A 56 -7.80 5.01 -7.75
N GLU A 57 -8.20 6.26 -7.55
CA GLU A 57 -7.69 7.09 -6.46
C GLU A 57 -8.06 6.54 -5.09
N LEU A 58 -9.30 6.05 -4.93
CA LEU A 58 -9.75 5.39 -3.69
C LEU A 58 -8.97 4.10 -3.42
N ILE A 59 -8.70 3.31 -4.45
CA ILE A 59 -7.88 2.08 -4.36
C ILE A 59 -6.44 2.42 -3.97
N MET A 60 -5.82 3.42 -4.60
CA MET A 60 -4.46 3.85 -4.27
C MET A 60 -4.34 4.30 -2.82
N LEU A 61 -5.30 5.11 -2.35
CA LEU A 61 -5.32 5.56 -0.96
C LEU A 61 -5.53 4.39 0.01
N SER A 62 -6.34 3.40 -0.39
CA SER A 62 -6.52 2.16 0.36
C SER A 62 -5.21 1.42 0.56
N TYR A 63 -4.39 1.25 -0.49
CA TYR A 63 -3.09 0.61 -0.35
C TYR A 63 -2.17 1.35 0.63
N PHE A 64 -2.15 2.68 0.61
CA PHE A 64 -1.36 3.45 1.58
C PHE A 64 -1.88 3.26 3.00
N VAL A 65 -3.20 3.36 3.24
CA VAL A 65 -3.77 3.17 4.58
C VAL A 65 -3.51 1.75 5.10
N GLN A 66 -3.62 0.73 4.25
CA GLN A 66 -3.26 -0.65 4.60
C GLN A 66 -1.77 -0.79 4.91
N THR A 67 -0.90 -0.13 4.14
CA THR A 67 0.54 -0.10 4.39
C THR A 67 0.86 0.49 5.77
N ILE A 68 0.20 1.59 6.18
CA ILE A 68 0.32 2.12 7.53
C ILE A 68 -0.15 1.08 8.57
N GLY A 69 -1.25 0.37 8.29
CA GLY A 69 -1.77 -0.68 9.17
C GLY A 69 -0.80 -1.83 9.37
N ILE A 70 -0.14 -2.28 8.30
CA ILE A 70 0.92 -3.30 8.34
C ILE A 70 2.13 -2.78 9.11
N SER A 71 2.54 -1.53 8.85
CA SER A 71 3.66 -0.88 9.52
C SER A 71 3.47 -0.83 11.03
N VAL A 72 2.25 -0.57 11.51
CA VAL A 72 1.94 -0.63 12.96
C VAL A 72 2.19 -2.03 13.53
N LYS A 73 1.86 -3.10 12.79
CA LYS A 73 2.17 -4.47 13.23
C LYS A 73 3.67 -4.74 13.24
N VAL A 74 4.37 -4.33 12.17
CA VAL A 74 5.84 -4.45 12.03
C VAL A 74 6.58 -3.67 13.12
N SER A 75 6.03 -2.54 13.57
CA SER A 75 6.61 -1.72 14.66
C SER A 75 6.67 -2.37 16.03
N LYS A 76 6.09 -3.57 16.18
CA LYS A 76 6.21 -4.40 17.39
C LYS A 76 7.46 -5.29 17.38
N LEU A 77 8.18 -5.36 16.25
CA LEU A 77 9.40 -6.14 16.13
C LEU A 77 10.59 -5.32 16.66
N SER A 78 11.27 -5.85 17.66
CA SER A 78 12.32 -5.15 18.41
C SER A 78 13.45 -4.60 17.53
N PHE A 79 13.85 -5.34 16.48
CA PHE A 79 14.99 -4.97 15.63
C PHE A 79 14.75 -3.76 14.71
N ILE A 80 13.49 -3.34 14.51
CA ILE A 80 13.13 -2.23 13.62
C ILE A 80 12.30 -1.13 14.30
N GLU A 81 11.89 -1.37 15.55
CA GLU A 81 11.01 -0.50 16.33
C GLU A 81 11.43 0.98 16.27
N ASP A 82 12.69 1.27 16.58
CA ASP A 82 13.23 2.63 16.67
C ASP A 82 13.25 3.36 15.32
N LYS A 83 13.39 2.61 14.22
CA LYS A 83 13.44 3.17 12.87
C LYS A 83 12.05 3.44 12.32
N ILE A 84 11.09 2.56 12.61
CA ILE A 84 9.76 2.61 11.97
C ILE A 84 8.76 3.48 12.75
N ARG A 85 8.87 3.57 14.08
CA ARG A 85 7.98 4.40 14.92
C ARG A 85 7.94 5.88 14.54
N PRO A 86 9.07 6.59 14.36
CA PRO A 86 9.03 8.01 14.00
C PRO A 86 8.30 8.24 12.67
N LEU A 87 8.43 7.32 11.71
CA LEU A 87 7.76 7.39 10.41
C LEU A 87 6.25 7.14 10.52
N ILE A 88 5.83 6.17 11.34
CA ILE A 88 4.41 5.80 11.44
C ILE A 88 3.62 6.80 12.31
N ASN A 89 4.21 7.32 13.39
CA ASN A 89 3.52 8.17 14.36
C ASN A 89 2.72 9.33 13.76
N PRO A 90 3.27 10.16 12.84
CA PRO A 90 2.48 11.21 12.20
C PRO A 90 1.33 10.66 11.36
N LEU A 91 1.49 9.47 10.78
CA LEU A 91 0.54 8.86 9.85
C LEU A 91 -0.56 8.04 10.54
N LYS A 92 -0.38 7.56 11.78
CA LYS A 92 -1.34 6.66 12.50
C LYS A 92 -2.79 7.15 12.48
N SER A 93 -2.99 8.46 12.51
CA SER A 93 -4.32 9.07 12.52
C SER A 93 -5.18 8.70 11.31
N VAL A 94 -4.58 8.29 10.17
CA VAL A 94 -5.34 7.87 8.98
C VAL A 94 -6.07 6.55 9.19
N LEU A 95 -5.60 5.70 10.12
CA LEU A 95 -6.17 4.37 10.37
C LEU A 95 -7.60 4.43 10.89
N LYS A 96 -8.02 5.53 11.51
CA LYS A 96 -9.42 5.74 11.94
C LYS A 96 -10.40 5.82 10.76
N TYR A 97 -9.90 6.16 9.57
CA TYR A 97 -10.65 6.15 8.32
C TYR A 97 -10.50 4.83 7.56
N GLY A 98 -9.67 3.91 8.04
CA GLY A 98 -9.31 2.68 7.36
C GLY A 98 -10.52 1.80 7.01
N PHE A 99 -11.61 1.89 7.77
CA PHE A 99 -12.87 1.19 7.47
C PHE A 99 -13.39 1.49 6.05
N PHE A 100 -13.35 2.76 5.61
CA PHE A 100 -13.84 3.16 4.28
C PHE A 100 -12.93 2.72 3.14
N PHE A 101 -11.72 2.28 3.47
CA PHE A 101 -10.70 1.85 2.52
C PHE A 101 -10.45 0.33 2.57
N ARG A 102 -11.26 -0.44 3.29
CA ARG A 102 -11.13 -1.91 3.29
C ARG A 102 -11.70 -2.50 2.01
N ILE A 103 -11.09 -3.62 1.58
CA ILE A 103 -11.67 -4.48 0.55
C ILE A 103 -12.96 -5.06 1.13
N LYS A 104 -14.07 -4.91 0.40
CA LYS A 104 -15.40 -5.35 0.81
C LYS A 104 -15.60 -6.82 0.47
N SER A 105 -16.17 -7.57 1.41
CA SER A 105 -16.52 -8.98 1.27
C SER A 105 -17.89 -9.20 0.62
N GLY A 106 -18.72 -8.15 0.54
CA GLY A 106 -20.06 -8.20 -0.06
C GLY A 106 -21.16 -8.66 0.90
N SER A 107 -20.90 -8.66 2.21
CA SER A 107 -21.91 -9.03 3.22
C SER A 107 -23.07 -8.01 3.28
N GLU A 108 -24.25 -8.46 3.73
CA GLU A 108 -25.44 -7.60 3.87
C GLU A 108 -25.18 -6.37 4.76
N VAL A 109 -24.41 -6.56 5.83
CA VAL A 109 -23.99 -5.48 6.73
C VAL A 109 -23.12 -4.46 6.00
N GLU A 110 -22.22 -4.90 5.12
CA GLU A 110 -21.39 -3.98 4.32
C GLU A 110 -22.22 -3.18 3.31
N VAL A 111 -23.25 -3.79 2.71
CA VAL A 111 -24.18 -3.10 1.81
C VAL A 111 -24.95 -2.01 2.56
N LEU A 112 -25.42 -2.31 3.78
CA LEU A 112 -26.07 -1.33 4.63
C LEU A 112 -25.13 -0.18 5.00
N ILE A 113 -23.90 -0.49 5.41
CA ILE A 113 -22.92 0.53 5.77
C ILE A 113 -22.52 1.36 4.54
N GLU A 114 -22.39 0.77 3.37
CA GLU A 114 -22.15 1.51 2.13
C GLU A 114 -23.30 2.45 1.80
N SER A 115 -24.54 2.00 1.99
CA SER A 115 -25.74 2.82 1.77
C SER A 115 -25.72 4.04 2.69
N ILE A 116 -25.50 3.85 3.99
CA ILE A 116 -25.35 4.94 4.97
C ILE A 116 -24.18 5.85 4.58
N SER A 117 -23.05 5.27 4.21
CA SER A 117 -21.85 6.02 3.82
C SER A 117 -22.09 6.88 2.58
N ALA A 118 -22.91 6.43 1.63
CA ALA A 118 -23.31 7.18 0.46
C ALA A 118 -24.21 8.38 0.83
N MET A 119 -25.15 8.21 1.76
CA MET A 119 -26.03 9.29 2.23
C MET A 119 -25.24 10.48 2.82
N PHE A 120 -24.08 10.22 3.42
CA PHE A 120 -23.24 11.23 4.06
C PHE A 120 -21.90 11.46 3.33
N LEU A 121 -21.70 10.91 2.13
CA LEU A 121 -20.45 11.00 1.36
C LEU A 121 -19.17 10.64 2.15
N LEU A 122 -19.28 9.75 3.14
CA LEU A 122 -18.21 9.46 4.09
C LEU A 122 -16.89 8.99 3.45
N PRO A 123 -16.90 8.17 2.37
CA PRO A 123 -15.65 7.76 1.72
C PRO A 123 -14.91 8.94 1.08
N PHE A 124 -15.62 9.91 0.51
CA PHE A 124 -15.00 11.10 -0.09
C PHE A 124 -14.50 12.09 0.96
N VAL A 125 -15.23 12.28 2.06
CA VAL A 125 -14.75 13.06 3.21
C VAL A 125 -13.51 12.41 3.81
N SER A 126 -13.51 11.09 3.97
CA SER A 126 -12.36 10.33 4.45
C SER A 126 -11.18 10.44 3.51
N PHE A 127 -11.40 10.37 2.20
CA PHE A 127 -10.36 10.59 1.19
C PHE A 127 -9.69 11.93 1.38
N GLN A 128 -10.44 13.03 1.47
CA GLN A 128 -9.87 14.37 1.68
C GLN A 128 -8.98 14.46 2.92
N LEU A 129 -9.43 13.85 4.02
CA LEU A 129 -8.73 13.91 5.30
C LEU A 129 -7.45 13.08 5.27
N VAL A 130 -7.49 11.90 4.66
CA VAL A 130 -6.33 11.03 4.51
C VAL A 130 -5.34 11.59 3.49
N ASP A 131 -5.80 12.04 2.32
CA ASP A 131 -4.98 12.66 1.28
C ASP A 131 -4.24 13.89 1.79
N LYS A 132 -4.95 14.78 2.51
CA LYS A 132 -4.33 15.93 3.19
C LYS A 132 -3.23 15.48 4.15
N LYS A 133 -3.46 14.41 4.90
CA LYS A 133 -2.49 13.90 5.89
C LYS A 133 -1.26 13.29 5.24
N PHE A 134 -1.43 12.57 4.12
CA PHE A 134 -0.32 12.03 3.34
C PHE A 134 0.50 13.12 2.67
N ARG A 135 -0.13 14.17 2.11
CA ARG A 135 0.61 15.32 1.58
C ARG A 135 1.40 16.08 2.65
N GLN A 136 0.86 16.17 3.86
CA GLN A 136 1.54 16.84 4.98
C GLN A 136 2.77 16.08 5.48
N HIS A 137 2.78 14.75 5.35
CA HIS A 137 3.83 13.85 5.83
C HIS A 137 4.34 12.95 4.70
N GLN A 138 4.61 13.57 3.56
CA GLN A 138 4.99 12.86 2.34
C GLN A 138 6.37 12.19 2.49
N ASP A 139 7.30 12.87 3.15
CA ASP A 139 8.66 12.35 3.38
C ASP A 139 8.62 11.12 4.28
N GLU A 140 7.89 11.18 5.40
CA GLU A 140 7.74 10.02 6.30
C GLU A 140 7.03 8.85 5.61
N LEU A 141 6.05 9.13 4.75
CA LEU A 141 5.37 8.09 3.96
C LEU A 141 6.34 7.42 2.97
N GLN A 142 7.15 8.21 2.27
CA GLN A 142 8.13 7.69 1.30
C GLN A 142 9.22 6.87 1.99
N GLU A 143 9.77 7.37 3.10
CA GLU A 143 10.75 6.63 3.90
C GLU A 143 10.18 5.34 4.48
N LEU A 144 8.91 5.36 4.92
CA LEU A 144 8.22 4.17 5.39
C LEU A 144 8.09 3.12 4.29
N CYS A 145 7.66 3.52 3.09
CA CYS A 145 7.58 2.61 1.93
C CYS A 145 8.95 2.03 1.59
N LEU A 146 10.03 2.84 1.59
CA LEU A 146 11.39 2.38 1.33
C LEU A 146 11.86 1.38 2.40
N LEU A 147 11.58 1.66 3.67
CA LEU A 147 11.97 0.80 4.79
C LEU A 147 11.26 -0.58 4.71
N LEU A 148 9.97 -0.59 4.42
CA LEU A 148 9.20 -1.81 4.21
C LEU A 148 9.68 -2.58 2.97
N GLY A 149 9.97 -1.88 1.87
CA GLY A 149 10.51 -2.51 0.65
C GLY A 149 11.86 -3.18 0.90
N LYS A 150 12.75 -2.54 1.69
CA LYS A 150 14.01 -3.15 2.13
C LYS A 150 13.79 -4.40 2.99
N LEU A 151 12.81 -4.35 3.91
CA LEU A 151 12.45 -5.51 4.70
C LEU A 151 11.97 -6.67 3.83
N ASP A 152 11.06 -6.40 2.89
CA ASP A 152 10.50 -7.41 2.00
C ASP A 152 11.58 -8.05 1.11
N ALA A 153 12.46 -7.24 0.52
CA ALA A 153 13.61 -7.71 -0.23
C ALA A 153 14.54 -8.59 0.61
N ASN A 154 14.81 -8.21 1.87
CA ASN A 154 15.62 -9.00 2.78
C ASN A 154 14.95 -10.32 3.17
N CYS A 155 13.62 -10.35 3.33
CA CYS A 155 12.86 -11.58 3.52
C CYS A 155 13.00 -12.51 2.31
N GLY A 156 12.95 -11.97 1.08
CA GLY A 156 13.20 -12.73 -0.15
C GLY A 156 14.59 -13.37 -0.17
N VAL A 157 15.63 -12.62 0.18
CA VAL A 157 17.01 -13.14 0.29
C VAL A 157 17.12 -14.20 1.39
N LEU A 158 16.49 -13.98 2.55
CA LEU A 158 16.51 -14.94 3.65
C LEU A 158 15.82 -16.25 3.26
N ASN A 159 14.65 -16.18 2.64
CA ASN A 159 13.92 -17.35 2.17
C ASN A 159 14.75 -18.13 1.15
N PHE A 160 15.39 -17.45 0.19
CA PHE A 160 16.29 -18.09 -0.76
C PHE A 160 17.42 -18.85 -0.07
N ARG A 161 18.06 -18.23 0.93
CA ARG A 161 19.15 -18.85 1.70
C ARG A 161 18.71 -20.05 2.54
N GLN A 162 17.50 -20.00 3.10
CA GLN A 162 16.93 -21.12 3.86
C GLN A 162 16.54 -22.28 2.95
N MET A 163 15.99 -22.00 1.77
CA MET A 163 15.62 -23.04 0.80
C MET A 163 16.83 -23.74 0.18
N ASN A 164 17.98 -23.06 0.10
CA ASN A 164 19.22 -23.56 -0.46
C ASN A 164 20.30 -23.72 0.62
N GLU A 165 19.92 -24.14 1.83
CA GLU A 165 20.86 -24.31 2.95
C GLU A 165 22.02 -25.23 2.55
N GLY A 166 23.26 -24.76 2.74
CA GLY A 166 24.48 -25.46 2.29
C GLY A 166 24.96 -25.09 0.88
N ASP A 167 24.07 -24.57 0.03
CA ASP A 167 24.32 -24.25 -1.39
C ASP A 167 24.37 -22.73 -1.68
N TRP A 168 24.62 -21.93 -0.64
CA TRP A 168 24.87 -20.50 -0.78
C TRP A 168 26.04 -20.07 0.11
N CYS A 169 26.71 -19.00 -0.29
CA CYS A 169 27.70 -18.32 0.56
C CYS A 169 27.51 -16.81 0.49
N LYS A 170 28.07 -16.11 1.47
CA LYS A 170 28.22 -14.66 1.39
C LYS A 170 29.46 -14.38 0.53
N PRO A 171 29.36 -13.57 -0.55
CA PRO A 171 30.53 -13.20 -1.33
C PRO A 171 31.44 -12.28 -0.51
N ASP A 172 32.74 -12.49 -0.66
CA ASP A 172 33.77 -11.57 -0.17
C ASP A 172 34.23 -10.67 -1.31
N PHE A 173 34.31 -9.37 -1.04
CA PHE A 173 34.72 -8.38 -2.03
C PHE A 173 36.16 -7.95 -1.76
N SER A 174 36.97 -7.91 -2.82
CA SER A 174 38.36 -7.41 -2.78
C SER A 174 38.53 -6.26 -3.78
N ASN A 175 39.64 -5.52 -3.64
CA ASN A 175 40.01 -4.46 -4.60
C ASN A 175 40.72 -5.02 -5.86
N GLU A 176 40.95 -6.33 -5.91
CA GLU A 176 41.60 -6.97 -7.05
C GLU A 176 40.60 -7.16 -8.18
N THR A 177 41.06 -7.05 -9.43
CA THR A 177 40.24 -7.37 -10.60
C THR A 177 40.27 -8.87 -10.85
N ALA A 178 39.74 -9.64 -9.89
CA ALA A 178 39.72 -11.09 -9.90
C ALA A 178 38.35 -11.62 -9.44
N ILE A 179 37.99 -12.80 -9.93
CA ILE A 179 36.81 -13.56 -9.49
C ILE A 179 37.28 -14.97 -9.13
N GLU A 180 37.12 -15.34 -7.87
CA GLU A 180 37.39 -16.69 -7.38
C GLU A 180 36.06 -17.31 -6.92
N VAL A 181 35.73 -18.49 -7.46
CA VAL A 181 34.50 -19.18 -7.09
C VAL A 181 34.76 -20.66 -6.88
N LYS A 182 34.25 -21.18 -5.77
CA LYS A 182 34.29 -22.60 -5.43
C LYS A 182 32.89 -23.19 -5.45
N SER A 183 32.74 -24.31 -6.15
CA SER A 183 31.49 -25.07 -6.25
C SER A 183 30.27 -24.23 -6.63
N LEU A 184 30.42 -23.33 -7.62
CA LEU A 184 29.32 -22.52 -8.13
C LEU A 184 28.28 -23.40 -8.82
N ILE A 185 27.02 -23.18 -8.47
CA ILE A 185 25.87 -23.80 -9.12
C ILE A 185 25.02 -22.73 -9.82
N HIS A 186 24.42 -23.07 -10.94
CA HIS A 186 23.47 -22.20 -11.62
C HIS A 186 22.09 -22.31 -10.92
N PRO A 187 21.58 -21.24 -10.27
CA PRO A 187 20.44 -21.34 -9.35
C PRO A 187 19.10 -21.68 -10.03
N LEU A 188 18.99 -21.51 -11.36
CA LEU A 188 17.79 -21.84 -12.12
C LEU A 188 17.79 -23.23 -12.76
N ILE A 189 18.85 -24.02 -12.56
CA ILE A 189 18.95 -25.39 -13.11
C ILE A 189 18.58 -26.39 -12.01
N GLN A 190 17.69 -27.34 -12.33
CA GLN A 190 17.16 -28.29 -11.33
C GLN A 190 18.20 -29.26 -10.77
N ARG A 191 19.16 -29.67 -11.60
CA ARG A 191 20.23 -30.62 -11.22
C ARG A 191 21.57 -30.06 -11.69
N PRO A 192 22.04 -28.95 -11.09
CA PRO A 192 23.26 -28.30 -11.53
C PRO A 192 24.47 -29.16 -11.14
N VAL A 193 25.50 -29.12 -11.97
CA VAL A 193 26.82 -29.66 -11.61
C VAL A 193 27.68 -28.48 -11.17
N ALA A 194 28.25 -28.57 -9.96
CA ALA A 194 29.03 -27.48 -9.39
C ALA A 194 30.38 -27.31 -10.12
N ASN A 195 30.72 -26.07 -10.47
CA ASN A 195 31.98 -25.74 -11.12
C ASN A 195 32.78 -24.75 -10.26
N SER A 196 34.10 -24.92 -10.23
CA SER A 196 35.02 -23.96 -9.58
C SER A 196 35.91 -23.34 -10.64
N PHE A 197 36.17 -22.04 -10.53
CA PHE A 197 37.10 -21.35 -11.42
C PHE A 197 37.65 -20.10 -10.76
N ASP A 198 38.90 -19.79 -11.12
CA ASP A 198 39.61 -18.59 -10.69
C ASP A 198 39.98 -17.79 -11.94
N CYS A 199 39.54 -16.53 -11.97
CA CYS A 199 39.63 -15.66 -13.14
C CYS A 199 40.32 -14.36 -12.74
N HIS A 200 41.60 -14.22 -13.12
CA HIS A 200 42.39 -12.99 -12.92
C HIS A 200 42.55 -12.18 -14.24
N LYS A 201 42.25 -12.81 -15.38
CA LYS A 201 42.38 -12.28 -16.76
C LYS A 201 41.36 -12.99 -17.66
N THR A 202 41.38 -12.71 -18.96
CA THR A 202 40.54 -13.40 -19.95
C THR A 202 40.67 -14.93 -19.87
N VAL A 203 39.53 -15.63 -19.78
CA VAL A 203 39.46 -17.10 -19.78
C VAL A 203 38.88 -17.58 -21.11
N LEU A 204 39.57 -18.54 -21.76
CA LEU A 204 39.07 -19.22 -22.96
C LEU A 204 38.44 -20.56 -22.56
N ILE A 205 37.13 -20.69 -22.75
CA ILE A 205 36.38 -21.92 -22.45
C ILE A 205 36.16 -22.70 -23.76
N THR A 206 36.83 -23.85 -23.91
CA THR A 206 36.69 -24.74 -25.08
C THR A 206 36.03 -26.06 -24.70
N GLY A 207 35.36 -26.72 -25.65
CA GLY A 207 34.79 -28.06 -25.45
C GLY A 207 33.65 -28.36 -26.42
N SER A 208 33.23 -29.63 -26.48
CA SER A 208 32.13 -30.09 -27.35
C SER A 208 30.82 -29.37 -27.07
N ASN A 209 29.89 -29.34 -28.04
CA ASN A 209 28.55 -28.81 -27.80
C ASN A 209 27.84 -29.57 -26.67
N ALA A 210 26.92 -28.89 -25.97
CA ALA A 210 26.15 -29.44 -24.84
C ALA A 210 26.96 -29.87 -23.60
N SER A 211 28.24 -29.52 -23.49
CA SER A 211 29.07 -29.76 -22.29
C SER A 211 28.86 -28.76 -21.14
N GLY A 212 27.81 -27.92 -21.22
CA GLY A 212 27.53 -26.91 -20.19
C GLY A 212 28.36 -25.63 -20.29
N LYS A 213 29.11 -25.38 -21.38
CA LYS A 213 29.93 -24.16 -21.53
C LYS A 213 29.14 -22.84 -21.47
N SER A 214 27.88 -22.88 -21.92
CA SER A 214 26.97 -21.71 -21.90
C SER A 214 26.21 -21.59 -20.58
N THR A 215 26.24 -22.63 -19.76
CA THR A 215 25.62 -22.70 -18.44
C THR A 215 26.58 -22.18 -17.40
#